data_AF-A0A932K9B8-F1
#
_entry.id   AF-A0A932K9B8-F1
#
_cell.length_a   1.000
_cell.length_b   1.000
_cell.length_c   1.000
_cell.angle_alpha   90.00
_cell.angle_beta   90.00
_cell.angle_gamma   90.00
#
_symmetry.space_group_name_H-M   'P 1'
#
loop_
_entity.id
_entity.type
_entity.pdbx_description
1 polymer ?
#
loop_
_entity_poly.entity_id
_entity_poly.type
_entity_poly.pdbx_seq_one_letter_code
_entity_poly.pdbx_strand_id
1 'polypeptide(L)'
;MRHVGELSDVTSAQVQEFRTEYRRASDALEPFKRILDVYTSQWFDDENVGARHRRAQSEPPAIAFLKIPEAEAFINIRDEKPLKGTLNALPSEFRAVGETTLEAAIQKRFFHWELEFPEVFYGPRPGTRQAIERLEDVGFDAVIGNPPYVRQEGLGEAKGFFEVAHAPVYSGV
;
A
#
# COMPACT_ATOMS: atom_id res chain seq x y z
N MET A 1 6.28 9.97 -9.72
CA MET A 1 5.22 9.36 -10.54
C MET A 1 4.66 10.30 -11.61
N ARG A 2 4.51 11.62 -11.39
CA ARG A 2 3.94 12.53 -12.42
C ARG A 2 4.54 12.40 -13.82
N HIS A 3 5.88 12.42 -13.95
CA HIS A 3 6.54 12.26 -15.26
C HIS A 3 6.19 10.92 -15.92
N VAL A 4 6.03 9.85 -15.12
CA VAL A 4 5.65 8.53 -15.60
C VAL A 4 4.26 8.54 -16.22
N GLY A 5 3.31 9.29 -15.63
CA GLY A 5 1.95 9.46 -16.18
C GLY A 5 1.90 10.25 -17.50
N GLU A 6 2.94 11.02 -17.82
CA GLU A 6 3.02 11.81 -19.06
C GLU A 6 3.66 11.02 -20.23
N LEU A 7 4.30 9.88 -19.94
CA LEU A 7 4.96 9.05 -20.95
C LEU A 7 3.93 8.20 -21.72
N SER A 8 4.09 8.15 -23.04
CA SER A 8 3.33 7.25 -23.92
C SER A 8 3.91 5.83 -23.86
N ASP A 9 3.09 4.82 -24.10
CA ASP A 9 3.45 3.39 -24.10
C ASP A 9 3.07 2.67 -25.41
N VAL A 10 2.91 3.42 -26.51
CA VAL A 10 2.40 2.90 -27.79
C VAL A 10 3.40 1.99 -28.52
N THR A 11 4.70 2.28 -28.40
CA THR A 11 5.78 1.51 -29.05
C THR A 11 6.60 0.71 -28.06
N SER A 12 7.28 -0.34 -28.52
CA SER A 12 8.14 -1.17 -27.67
C SER A 12 9.27 -0.38 -27.00
N ALA A 13 9.84 0.62 -27.69
CA ALA A 13 10.86 1.51 -27.13
C ALA A 13 10.30 2.37 -26.00
N GLN A 14 9.11 2.95 -26.22
CA GLN A 14 8.38 3.74 -25.21
C GLN A 14 8.03 2.91 -23.97
N VAL A 15 7.61 1.65 -24.14
CA VAL A 15 7.37 0.74 -23.00
C VAL A 15 8.64 0.50 -22.17
N GLN A 16 9.81 0.38 -22.81
CA GLN A 16 11.08 0.21 -22.10
C GLN A 16 11.47 1.46 -21.31
N GLU A 17 11.28 2.64 -21.91
CA GLU A 17 11.49 3.93 -21.26
C GLU A 17 10.55 4.10 -20.06
N PHE A 18 9.26 3.90 -20.26
CA PHE A 18 8.23 3.94 -19.22
C PHE A 18 8.60 3.03 -18.04
N ARG A 19 9.00 1.77 -18.30
CA ARG A 19 9.40 0.84 -17.24
C ARG A 19 10.60 1.32 -16.43
N THR A 20 11.54 2.00 -17.08
CA THR A 20 12.74 2.51 -16.44
C THR A 20 12.41 3.70 -15.53
N GLU A 21 11.63 4.65 -16.04
CA GLU A 21 11.18 5.81 -15.27
C GLU A 21 10.21 5.42 -14.14
N TYR A 22 9.32 4.45 -14.39
CA TYR A 22 8.45 3.89 -13.34
C TYR A 22 9.28 3.28 -12.20
N ARG A 23 10.26 2.41 -12.51
CA ARG A 23 11.12 1.83 -11.47
C ARG A 23 11.86 2.89 -10.68
N ARG A 24 12.47 3.85 -11.37
CA ARG A 24 13.18 4.96 -10.72
C ARG A 24 12.27 5.75 -9.78
N ALA A 25 11.06 6.06 -10.22
CA ALA A 25 10.08 6.77 -9.42
C ALA A 25 9.61 5.93 -8.22
N SER A 26 9.32 4.65 -8.44
CA SER A 26 8.94 3.69 -7.39
C SER A 26 10.04 3.57 -6.33
N ASP A 27 11.29 3.41 -6.75
CA ASP A 27 12.44 3.29 -5.85
C ASP A 27 12.66 4.55 -5.01
N ALA A 28 12.36 5.72 -5.57
CA ALA A 28 12.43 7.00 -4.85
C ALA A 28 11.28 7.16 -3.83
N LEU A 29 10.14 6.52 -4.07
CA LEU A 29 8.96 6.58 -3.21
C LEU A 29 8.92 5.51 -2.12
N GLU A 30 9.72 4.45 -2.24
CA GLU A 30 9.72 3.31 -1.31
C GLU A 30 9.81 3.73 0.18
N PRO A 31 10.64 4.72 0.60
CA PRO A 31 10.66 5.14 1.99
C PRO A 31 9.35 5.76 2.47
N PHE A 32 8.71 6.59 1.63
CA PHE A 32 7.42 7.21 1.94
C PHE A 32 6.33 6.15 2.00
N LYS A 33 6.34 5.20 1.06
CA LYS A 33 5.45 4.04 1.09
C LYS A 33 5.64 3.24 2.39
N ARG A 34 6.89 3.00 2.82
CA ARG A 34 7.17 2.28 4.06
C ARG A 34 6.63 2.99 5.30
N ILE A 35 6.74 4.32 5.37
CA ILE A 35 6.14 5.12 6.46
C ILE A 35 4.63 4.94 6.50
N LEU A 36 3.96 5.00 5.34
CA LEU A 36 2.51 4.80 5.25
C LEU A 36 2.11 3.35 5.55
N ASP A 37 2.93 2.38 5.17
CA ASP A 37 2.73 0.97 5.51
C ASP A 37 2.80 0.77 7.04
N VAL A 38 3.78 1.38 7.73
CA VAL A 38 3.88 1.36 9.20
C VAL A 38 2.63 1.97 9.84
N TYR A 39 2.19 3.12 9.35
CA TYR A 39 0.99 3.76 9.88
C TYR A 39 -0.25 2.90 9.64
N THR A 40 -0.35 2.26 8.48
CA THR A 40 -1.52 1.45 8.08
C THR A 40 -1.57 0.08 8.77
N SER A 41 -0.41 -0.48 9.12
CA SER A 41 -0.34 -1.80 9.76
C SER A 41 -0.98 -1.83 11.15
N GLN A 42 -1.09 -0.68 11.83
CA GLN A 42 -1.68 -0.58 13.17
C GLN A 42 -3.16 -1.05 13.26
N TRP A 43 -3.85 -1.12 12.12
CA TRP A 43 -5.25 -1.60 12.02
C TRP A 43 -5.37 -3.11 11.77
N PHE A 44 -4.26 -3.78 11.45
CA PHE A 44 -4.19 -5.20 11.08
C PHE A 44 -3.38 -6.05 12.07
N ASP A 45 -3.01 -5.47 13.20
CA ASP A 45 -2.41 -6.19 14.31
C ASP A 45 -3.48 -7.01 15.05
N ASP A 46 -3.50 -8.32 14.78
CA ASP A 46 -4.48 -9.27 15.31
C ASP A 46 -4.43 -9.41 16.84
N GLU A 47 -3.28 -9.13 17.47
CA GLU A 47 -3.16 -9.13 18.94
C GLU A 47 -3.89 -7.95 19.61
N ASN A 48 -4.28 -6.93 18.83
CA ASN A 48 -4.85 -5.68 19.33
C ASN A 48 -6.34 -5.48 19.04
N VAL A 49 -7.04 -6.49 18.50
CA VAL A 49 -8.50 -6.44 18.26
C VAL A 49 -9.27 -6.20 19.57
N GLY A 50 -8.77 -6.72 20.70
CA GLY A 50 -9.34 -6.50 22.04
C GLY A 50 -8.91 -5.18 22.73
N ALA A 51 -7.88 -4.50 22.23
CA ALA A 51 -7.34 -3.26 22.82
C ALA A 51 -7.94 -1.98 22.22
N ARG A 52 -8.81 -2.09 21.20
CA ARG A 52 -9.48 -0.96 20.51
C ARG A 52 -10.20 0.01 21.45
N HIS A 53 -10.68 -0.46 22.61
CA HIS A 53 -11.34 0.39 23.62
C HIS A 53 -10.38 1.09 24.61
N ARG A 54 -9.10 0.71 24.70
CA ARG A 54 -8.15 1.21 25.71
C ARG A 54 -7.17 2.29 25.18
N ARG A 55 -7.13 2.50 23.85
CA ARG A 55 -6.14 3.36 23.15
C ARG A 55 -6.46 4.86 23.13
N ALA A 56 -7.51 5.33 23.79
CA ALA A 56 -7.89 6.75 23.75
C ALA A 56 -6.91 7.70 24.50
N GLN A 57 -5.91 7.17 25.22
CA GLN A 57 -5.03 7.97 26.09
C GLN A 57 -3.52 7.77 25.87
N SER A 58 -3.10 6.84 25.01
CA SER A 58 -1.68 6.57 24.73
C SER A 58 -1.37 6.72 23.23
N GLU A 59 -0.18 7.22 22.91
CA GLU A 59 0.31 7.28 21.53
C GLU A 59 0.30 5.89 20.86
N PRO A 60 -0.18 5.76 19.61
CA PRO A 60 -0.14 4.48 18.90
C PRO A 60 1.30 3.99 18.71
N PRO A 61 1.58 2.67 18.88
CA PRO A 61 2.92 2.11 18.71
C PRO A 61 3.56 2.41 17.35
N ALA A 62 2.78 2.45 16.28
CA ALA A 62 3.25 2.82 14.95
C ALA A 62 3.75 4.27 14.88
N ILE A 63 3.10 5.21 15.59
CA ILE A 63 3.55 6.61 15.63
C ILE A 63 4.82 6.74 16.48
N ALA A 64 4.89 6.04 17.62
CA ALA A 64 6.09 6.02 18.44
C ALA A 64 7.28 5.41 17.67
N PHE A 65 7.04 4.34 16.90
CA PHE A 65 8.02 3.72 15.99
C PHE A 65 8.58 4.72 14.98
N LEU A 66 7.73 5.55 14.35
CA LEU A 66 8.18 6.51 13.33
C LEU A 66 9.05 7.65 13.90
N LYS A 67 9.10 7.82 15.23
CA LYS A 67 9.88 8.87 15.88
C LYS A 67 11.27 8.42 16.34
N ILE A 68 11.53 7.12 16.37
CA ILE A 68 12.83 6.61 16.84
C ILE A 68 13.88 6.67 15.71
N PRO A 69 15.14 7.03 16.00
CA PRO A 69 16.20 7.07 14.98
C PRO A 69 16.44 5.72 14.30
N GLU A 70 16.30 4.61 15.03
CA GLU A 70 16.56 3.26 14.52
C GLU A 70 15.56 2.84 13.44
N ALA A 71 14.37 3.47 13.39
CA ALA A 71 13.40 3.25 12.32
C ALA A 71 13.88 3.79 10.96
N GLU A 72 14.81 4.75 10.94
CA GLU A 72 15.29 5.37 9.69
C GLU A 72 15.92 4.33 8.76
N ALA A 73 16.72 3.40 9.30
CA ALA A 73 17.34 2.34 8.52
C ALA A 73 16.29 1.36 7.97
N PHE A 74 15.26 1.03 8.75
CA PHE A 74 14.16 0.17 8.32
C PHE A 74 13.28 0.83 7.24
N ILE A 75 13.06 2.13 7.35
CA ILE A 75 12.24 2.91 6.41
C ILE A 75 12.96 3.06 5.05
N ASN A 76 14.26 3.33 5.06
CA ASN A 76 15.00 3.66 3.85
C ASN A 76 15.56 2.45 3.09
N ILE A 77 15.49 1.24 3.66
CA ILE A 77 16.03 0.05 3.01
C ILE A 77 15.16 -0.41 1.84
N ARG A 78 15.80 -0.63 0.69
CA ARG A 78 15.12 -1.01 -0.56
C ARG A 78 15.15 -2.51 -0.82
N ASP A 79 16.23 -3.17 -0.41
CA ASP A 79 16.44 -4.58 -0.68
C ASP A 79 15.91 -5.47 0.45
N GLU A 80 15.28 -6.59 0.08
CA GLU A 80 14.70 -7.55 1.03
C GLU A 80 15.74 -8.23 1.93
N LYS A 81 16.95 -8.49 1.42
CA LYS A 81 18.01 -9.15 2.19
C LYS A 81 18.47 -8.32 3.40
N PRO A 82 18.87 -7.04 3.24
CA PRO A 82 19.23 -6.21 4.38
C PRO A 82 18.04 -5.81 5.25
N LEU A 83 16.80 -5.86 4.75
CA LEU A 83 15.60 -5.57 5.53
C LEU A 83 15.50 -6.43 6.81
N LYS A 84 15.79 -7.73 6.72
CA LYS A 84 15.83 -8.61 7.90
C LYS A 84 16.89 -8.18 8.93
N GLY A 85 18.03 -7.66 8.47
CA GLY A 85 19.05 -7.09 9.33
C GLY A 85 18.56 -5.86 10.08
N THR A 86 17.84 -4.97 9.39
CA THR A 86 17.26 -3.76 10.01
C THR A 86 16.21 -4.09 11.06
N LEU A 87 15.36 -5.11 10.83
CA LEU A 87 14.39 -5.57 11.83
C LEU A 87 15.05 -6.05 13.14
N ASN A 88 16.18 -6.75 13.02
CA ASN A 88 16.91 -7.25 14.18
C ASN A 88 17.59 -6.12 14.96
N ALA A 89 17.98 -5.04 14.27
CA ALA A 89 18.58 -3.85 14.87
C ALA A 89 17.56 -2.94 15.57
N LEU A 90 16.26 -3.12 15.34
CA LEU A 90 15.22 -2.39 16.05
C LEU A 90 15.21 -2.75 17.55
N PRO A 91 14.87 -1.78 18.42
CA PRO A 91 14.56 -2.06 19.81
C PRO A 91 13.51 -3.16 19.93
N SER A 92 13.63 -4.02 20.95
CA SER A 92 12.75 -5.19 21.13
C SER A 92 11.27 -4.80 21.23
N GLU A 93 10.98 -3.62 21.79
CA GLU A 93 9.62 -3.07 21.91
C GLU A 93 8.99 -2.71 20.55
N PHE A 94 9.81 -2.39 19.55
CA PHE A 94 9.38 -1.91 18.24
C PHE A 94 9.55 -2.95 17.12
N ARG A 95 10.23 -4.07 17.39
CA ARG A 95 10.40 -5.16 16.43
C ARG A 95 9.07 -5.72 15.94
N ALA A 96 8.11 -5.92 16.86
CA ALA A 96 6.77 -6.41 16.52
C ALA A 96 6.07 -5.46 15.54
N VAL A 97 6.18 -4.14 15.72
CA VAL A 97 5.61 -3.14 14.79
C VAL A 97 6.21 -3.29 13.39
N GLY A 98 7.52 -3.48 13.28
CA GLY A 98 8.20 -3.71 12.01
C GLY A 98 7.74 -5.01 11.33
N GLU A 99 7.63 -6.10 12.08
CA GLU A 99 7.17 -7.41 11.59
C GLU A 99 5.71 -7.36 11.10
N THR A 100 4.79 -6.85 11.94
CA THR A 100 3.38 -6.64 11.58
C THR A 100 3.25 -5.76 10.35
N THR A 101 4.10 -4.74 10.21
CA THR A 101 4.11 -3.86 9.04
C THR A 101 4.39 -4.63 7.76
N LEU A 102 5.45 -5.43 7.74
CA LEU A 102 5.81 -6.19 6.55
C LEU A 102 4.78 -7.27 6.23
N GLU A 103 4.30 -7.97 7.25
CA GLU A 103 3.29 -9.02 7.09
C GLU A 103 1.97 -8.44 6.56
N ALA A 104 1.45 -7.39 7.19
CA ALA A 104 0.20 -6.76 6.78
C ALA A 104 0.32 -6.13 5.39
N ALA A 105 1.43 -5.46 5.07
CA ALA A 105 1.64 -4.86 3.75
C ALA A 105 1.64 -5.93 2.64
N ILE A 106 2.23 -7.10 2.88
CA ILE A 106 2.24 -8.22 1.91
C ILE A 106 0.85 -8.85 1.81
N GLN A 107 0.23 -9.21 2.95
CA GLN A 107 -1.04 -9.94 2.97
C GLN A 107 -2.21 -9.10 2.45
N LYS A 108 -2.26 -7.82 2.82
CA LYS A 108 -3.36 -6.91 2.46
C LYS A 108 -3.08 -6.09 1.22
N ARG A 109 -1.84 -6.12 0.70
CA ARG A 109 -1.39 -5.38 -0.48
C ARG A 109 -1.77 -3.91 -0.39
N PHE A 110 -1.21 -3.21 0.61
CA PHE A 110 -1.52 -1.80 0.84
C PHE A 110 -1.33 -0.96 -0.43
N PHE A 111 -2.25 -0.03 -0.62
CA PHE A 111 -2.34 0.85 -1.76
C PHE A 111 -2.58 2.27 -1.27
N HIS A 112 -1.64 3.17 -1.55
CA HIS A 112 -1.66 4.54 -1.04
C HIS A 112 -1.95 5.51 -2.17
N TRP A 113 -3.22 5.86 -2.37
CA TRP A 113 -3.70 6.67 -3.50
C TRP A 113 -2.86 7.92 -3.78
N GLU A 114 -2.42 8.65 -2.74
CA GLU A 114 -1.64 9.89 -2.89
C GLU A 114 -0.23 9.65 -3.46
N LEU A 115 0.36 8.47 -3.23
CA LEU A 115 1.66 8.09 -3.79
C LEU A 115 1.53 7.52 -5.20
N GLU A 116 0.46 6.76 -5.44
CA GLU A 116 0.22 6.05 -6.70
C GLU A 116 -0.29 6.98 -7.80
N PHE A 117 -1.09 7.99 -7.44
CA PHE A 117 -1.67 8.97 -8.37
C PHE A 117 -1.44 10.40 -7.90
N PRO A 118 -0.18 10.86 -7.75
CA PRO A 118 0.09 12.18 -7.20
C PRO A 118 -0.48 13.31 -8.05
N GLU A 119 -0.66 13.12 -9.37
CA GLU A 119 -1.28 14.11 -10.26
C GLU A 119 -2.75 14.41 -9.95
N VAL A 120 -3.44 13.51 -9.23
CA VAL A 120 -4.82 13.72 -8.78
C VAL A 120 -4.84 14.56 -7.49
N PHE A 121 -3.82 14.45 -6.65
CA PHE A 121 -3.77 15.11 -5.34
C PHE A 121 -2.92 16.38 -5.32
N TYR A 122 -1.94 16.48 -6.21
CA TYR A 122 -0.92 17.53 -6.18
C TYR A 122 -0.71 18.16 -7.55
N GLY A 123 -0.55 19.47 -7.57
CA GLY A 123 -0.30 20.23 -8.78
C GLY A 123 0.55 21.47 -8.54
N PRO A 124 0.98 22.15 -9.61
CA PRO A 124 1.72 23.39 -9.50
C PRO A 124 0.83 24.48 -8.89
N ARG A 125 1.36 25.24 -7.93
CA ARG A 125 0.69 26.41 -7.37
C ARG A 125 0.32 27.40 -8.48
N PRO A 126 -0.88 28.01 -8.45
CA PRO A 126 -1.23 29.09 -9.37
C PRO A 126 -0.15 30.18 -9.40
N GLY A 127 0.40 30.44 -10.60
CA GLY A 127 1.46 31.44 -10.81
C GLY A 127 2.89 30.93 -10.62
N THR A 128 3.15 29.65 -10.32
CA THR A 128 4.51 29.10 -10.24
C THR A 128 4.56 27.63 -10.68
N ARG A 129 5.53 27.25 -11.52
CA ARG A 129 5.71 25.84 -11.95
C ARG A 129 6.56 25.00 -10.99
N GLN A 130 7.26 25.62 -10.04
CA GLN A 130 8.23 24.97 -9.17
C GLN A 130 7.66 24.53 -7.81
N ALA A 131 6.64 25.23 -7.30
CA ALA A 131 5.99 24.88 -6.05
C ALA A 131 4.85 23.91 -6.33
N ILE A 132 4.91 22.71 -5.75
CA ILE A 132 3.85 21.71 -5.81
C ILE A 132 3.04 21.81 -4.52
N GLU A 133 1.73 21.97 -4.65
CA GLU A 133 0.80 22.08 -3.52
C GLU A 133 -0.34 21.05 -3.70
N ARG A 134 -1.00 20.70 -2.60
CA ARG A 134 -2.20 19.86 -2.64
C ARG A 134 -3.35 20.67 -3.26
N LEU A 135 -4.12 20.06 -4.15
CA LEU A 135 -5.29 20.71 -4.75
C LEU A 135 -6.48 20.71 -3.76
N GLU A 136 -7.46 21.57 -3.98
CA GLU A 136 -8.62 21.73 -3.07
C GLU A 136 -9.67 20.61 -3.25
N ASP A 137 -9.99 20.24 -4.50
CA ASP A 137 -10.99 19.21 -4.84
C ASP A 137 -10.33 17.90 -5.32
N VAL A 138 -9.55 17.26 -4.44
CA VAL A 138 -8.79 16.05 -4.76
C VAL A 138 -9.52 14.77 -4.39
N GLY A 139 -9.32 13.71 -5.17
CA GLY A 139 -9.75 12.37 -4.81
C GLY A 139 -10.30 11.58 -5.98
N PHE A 140 -10.96 10.48 -5.64
CA PHE A 140 -11.61 9.58 -6.58
C PHE A 140 -13.01 9.25 -6.10
N ASP A 141 -13.92 9.11 -7.05
CA ASP A 141 -15.16 8.37 -6.82
C ASP A 141 -14.84 6.87 -6.95
N ALA A 142 -15.03 6.12 -5.85
CA ALA A 142 -14.89 4.68 -5.85
C ALA A 142 -16.27 4.01 -5.91
N VAL A 143 -16.54 3.30 -6.99
CA VAL A 143 -17.73 2.43 -7.08
C VAL A 143 -17.34 1.04 -6.62
N ILE A 144 -17.70 0.69 -5.39
CA ILE A 144 -17.56 -0.68 -4.89
C ILE A 144 -18.77 -1.46 -5.37
N GLY A 145 -18.64 -2.06 -6.55
CA GLY A 145 -19.62 -2.99 -7.05
C GLY A 145 -19.60 -4.25 -6.19
N ASN A 146 -20.74 -4.59 -5.59
CA ASN A 146 -20.98 -6.00 -5.28
C ASN A 146 -21.24 -6.67 -6.63
N PRO A 147 -20.30 -7.49 -7.16
CA PRO A 147 -20.52 -8.16 -8.44
C PRO A 147 -21.89 -8.87 -8.38
N PRO A 148 -22.62 -8.93 -9.49
CA PRO A 148 -24.00 -9.40 -9.47
C PRO A 148 -24.08 -10.72 -8.73
N TYR A 149 -24.99 -10.81 -7.74
CA TYR A 149 -25.39 -12.10 -7.18
C TYR A 149 -25.92 -12.92 -8.34
N VAL A 150 -25.07 -13.75 -8.95
CA VAL A 150 -25.58 -14.77 -9.84
C VAL A 150 -26.45 -15.64 -8.96
N ARG A 151 -27.73 -15.70 -9.29
CA ARG A 151 -28.69 -16.57 -8.63
C ARG A 151 -28.06 -17.96 -8.60
N GLN A 152 -27.83 -18.48 -7.40
CA GLN A 152 -27.29 -19.81 -7.14
C GLN A 152 -27.98 -20.87 -8.00
N GLU A 153 -29.28 -20.69 -8.23
CA GLU A 153 -30.14 -21.57 -9.02
C GLU A 153 -29.74 -21.60 -10.51
N GLY A 154 -29.15 -20.53 -11.04
CA GLY A 154 -28.68 -20.43 -12.43
C GLY A 154 -27.26 -20.97 -12.67
N LEU A 155 -26.53 -21.33 -11.61
CA LEU A 155 -25.14 -21.81 -11.69
C LEU A 155 -25.02 -23.33 -11.78
N GLY A 156 -26.14 -24.07 -11.75
CA GLY A 156 -26.16 -25.54 -11.58
C GLY A 156 -25.15 -26.30 -12.44
N GLU A 157 -25.20 -26.12 -13.77
CA GLU A 157 -24.31 -26.82 -14.71
C GLU A 157 -22.85 -26.36 -14.61
N ALA A 158 -22.62 -25.13 -14.15
CA ALA A 158 -21.30 -24.53 -14.03
C ALA A 158 -20.65 -24.77 -12.66
N LYS A 159 -21.36 -25.31 -11.65
CA LYS A 159 -20.80 -25.58 -10.31
C LYS A 159 -19.56 -26.47 -10.36
N GLY A 160 -19.60 -27.53 -11.17
CA GLY A 160 -18.44 -28.42 -11.35
C GLY A 160 -17.24 -27.72 -12.00
N PHE A 161 -17.48 -26.76 -12.90
CA PHE A 161 -16.43 -25.92 -13.45
C PHE A 161 -15.83 -25.01 -12.36
N PHE A 162 -16.65 -24.34 -11.56
CA PHE A 162 -16.18 -23.42 -10.51
C PHE A 162 -15.44 -24.14 -9.37
N GLU A 163 -15.88 -25.35 -9.01
CA GLU A 163 -15.19 -26.18 -8.02
C GLU A 163 -13.75 -26.48 -8.44
N VAL A 164 -13.53 -26.80 -9.72
CA VAL A 164 -12.19 -27.11 -10.24
C VAL A 164 -11.39 -25.83 -10.50
N ALA A 165 -11.99 -24.83 -11.16
CA ALA A 165 -11.28 -23.62 -11.61
C ALA A 165 -11.01 -22.61 -10.48
N HIS A 166 -11.83 -22.62 -9.42
CA HIS A 166 -11.75 -21.66 -8.31
C HIS A 166 -11.72 -22.35 -6.94
N ALA A 167 -11.14 -23.55 -6.87
CA ALA A 167 -11.02 -24.35 -5.64
C ALA A 167 -10.59 -23.58 -4.37
N PRO A 168 -9.66 -22.59 -4.40
CA PRO A 168 -9.27 -21.85 -3.20
C PRO A 168 -10.37 -20.97 -2.58
N VAL A 169 -11.41 -20.62 -3.35
CA VAL A 169 -12.47 -19.69 -2.93
C VAL A 169 -13.88 -20.26 -3.09
N TYR A 170 -14.03 -21.45 -3.69
CA TYR A 170 -15.31 -22.11 -3.85
C TYR A 170 -15.80 -22.70 -2.52
N SER A 171 -16.97 -22.28 -2.05
CA SER A 171 -17.54 -22.71 -0.77
C SER A 171 -18.69 -23.73 -0.89
N GLY A 172 -19.20 -23.98 -2.10
CA GLY A 172 -20.26 -24.97 -2.38
C GLY A 172 -21.65 -24.66 -1.78
N VAL A 173 -21.77 -23.63 -0.95
CA VAL A 173 -23.03 -23.11 -0.38
C VAL A 173 -23.79 -22.34 -1.43
#